data_AF-W7FXJ5-F1
#
_entry.id   AF-W7FXJ5-F1
#
_cell.length_a   1.000
_cell.length_b   1.000
_cell.length_c   1.000
_cell.angle_alpha   90.00
_cell.angle_beta   90.00
_cell.angle_gamma   90.00
#
_symmetry.space_group_name_H-M   'P 1'
#
loop_
_entity.id
_entity.type
_entity.pdbx_description
1 polymer ?
#
loop_
_entity_poly.entity_id
_entity_poly.type
_entity_poly.pdbx_seq_one_letter_code
_entity_poly.pdbx_strand_id
1 'polypeptide(L)'
;MPEVGSIGATALYALNAWKTDAIAAATKAAMIEGAAKGAIAGNVKGVDIVLFGLRTLGIKELYPELLESIGTKIPYYDIANIAKAIITKKNQFCGINQSVAHNAMCKTININFKLIPNGNQPFFPTQTGIEKVVTEVVGKATQTAKAEASQVSSATSSKIITEQKGVINTIYMSNQTAVIASIIAIVVIVLIMVIIYLILRYRRKKKMKKKLQYIKLLEE
;
A
#
# COMPACT_ATOMS: atom_id res chain seq x y z
N MET A 1 -3.58 29.08 41.07
CA MET A 1 -3.10 27.83 40.46
C MET A 1 -3.29 27.90 38.95
N PRO A 2 -2.30 28.43 38.19
CA PRO A 2 -2.35 28.45 36.72
C PRO A 2 -1.95 27.11 36.09
N GLU A 3 -1.29 26.22 36.84
CA GLU A 3 -0.58 25.05 36.29
C GLU A 3 -1.51 23.92 35.81
N VAL A 4 -2.67 23.71 36.45
CA VAL A 4 -3.57 22.60 36.10
C VAL A 4 -4.25 22.75 34.73
N GLY A 5 -4.49 23.99 34.28
CA GLY A 5 -4.99 24.27 32.92
C GLY A 5 -3.93 24.04 31.84
N SER A 6 -2.65 24.26 32.17
CA SER A 6 -1.51 23.99 31.29
C SER A 6 -1.31 22.48 31.09
N ILE A 7 -1.51 21.66 32.12
CA ILE A 7 -1.32 20.19 32.04
C ILE A 7 -2.37 19.54 31.13
N GLY A 8 -3.64 19.96 31.21
CA GLY A 8 -4.69 19.45 30.31
C GLY A 8 -4.45 19.82 28.84
N ALA A 9 -4.01 21.05 28.58
CA ALA A 9 -3.70 21.52 27.24
C ALA A 9 -2.46 20.83 26.64
N THR A 10 -1.41 20.64 27.44
CA THR A 10 -0.19 19.92 27.02
C THR A 10 -0.43 18.43 26.78
N ALA A 11 -1.27 17.77 27.60
CA ALA A 11 -1.68 16.40 27.37
C ALA A 11 -2.47 16.23 26.06
N LEU A 12 -3.41 17.14 25.78
CA LEU A 12 -4.17 17.14 24.53
C LEU A 12 -3.27 17.39 23.30
N TYR A 13 -2.30 18.29 23.45
CA TYR A 13 -1.30 18.58 22.42
C TYR A 13 -0.43 17.35 22.11
N ALA A 14 0.10 16.69 23.15
CA ALA A 14 0.88 15.47 23.00
C ALA A 14 0.06 14.34 22.37
N LEU A 15 -1.22 14.22 22.70
CA LEU A 15 -2.12 13.23 22.10
C LEU A 15 -2.33 13.47 20.59
N ASN A 16 -2.47 14.74 20.19
CA ASN A 16 -2.59 15.11 18.79
C ASN A 16 -1.31 14.84 18.00
N ALA A 17 -0.14 15.19 18.57
CA ALA A 17 1.16 14.87 17.98
C ALA A 17 1.36 13.35 17.83
N TRP A 18 1.00 12.58 18.86
CA TRP A 18 1.05 11.12 18.79
C TRP A 18 0.16 10.56 17.68
N LYS A 19 -1.08 11.07 17.54
CA LYS A 19 -2.00 10.65 16.47
C LYS A 19 -1.41 10.91 15.09
N THR A 20 -0.80 12.08 14.87
CA THR A 20 -0.18 12.39 13.58
C THR A 20 1.02 11.49 13.28
N ASP A 21 1.88 11.26 14.27
CA ASP A 21 3.06 10.42 14.12
C ASP A 21 2.70 8.95 13.90
N ALA A 22 1.68 8.45 14.62
CA ALA A 22 1.17 7.10 14.45
C ALA A 22 0.57 6.90 13.04
N ILE A 23 -0.18 7.87 12.52
CA ILE A 23 -0.72 7.80 11.15
C ILE A 23 0.41 7.84 10.12
N ALA A 24 1.44 8.68 10.33
CA ALA A 24 2.59 8.75 9.45
C ALA A 24 3.36 7.42 9.41
N ALA A 25 3.62 6.82 10.58
CA ALA A 25 4.27 5.52 10.70
C ALA A 25 3.45 4.41 10.03
N ALA A 26 2.14 4.35 10.27
CA ALA A 26 1.25 3.40 9.64
C ALA A 26 1.21 3.55 8.11
N THR A 27 1.21 4.78 7.61
CA THR A 27 1.23 5.07 6.16
C THR A 27 2.54 4.57 5.55
N LYS A 28 3.68 4.80 6.20
CA LYS A 28 4.98 4.29 5.74
C LYS A 28 5.02 2.77 5.67
N ALA A 29 4.54 2.09 6.72
CA ALA A 29 4.47 0.63 6.76
C ALA A 29 3.53 0.08 5.67
N ALA A 30 2.37 0.71 5.49
CA ALA A 30 1.39 0.34 4.47
C ALA A 30 1.95 0.46 3.04
N MET A 31 2.72 1.53 2.74
CA MET A 31 3.35 1.68 1.43
C MET A 31 4.42 0.61 1.17
N ILE A 32 5.19 0.22 2.19
CA ILE A 32 6.21 -0.84 2.06
C ILE A 32 5.52 -2.18 1.77
N GLU A 33 4.49 -2.53 2.54
CA GLU A 33 3.76 -3.78 2.33
C GLU A 33 2.97 -3.77 1.00
N GLY A 34 2.36 -2.64 0.65
CA GLY A 34 1.71 -2.44 -0.63
C GLY A 34 2.66 -2.61 -1.80
N ALA A 35 3.84 -1.99 -1.75
CA ALA A 35 4.86 -2.15 -2.79
C ALA A 35 5.32 -3.60 -2.93
N ALA A 36 5.52 -4.31 -1.81
CA ALA A 36 5.91 -5.72 -1.83
C ALA A 36 4.83 -6.61 -2.47
N LYS A 37 3.57 -6.48 -2.04
CA LYS A 37 2.44 -7.24 -2.63
C LYS A 37 2.18 -6.87 -4.08
N GLY A 38 2.32 -5.60 -4.43
CA GLY A 38 2.23 -5.10 -5.80
C GLY A 38 3.30 -5.70 -6.71
N ALA A 39 4.56 -5.73 -6.27
CA ALA A 39 5.65 -6.34 -7.04
C ALA A 39 5.41 -7.83 -7.31
N ILE A 40 4.94 -8.58 -6.31
CA ILE A 40 4.59 -10.00 -6.46
C ILE A 40 3.47 -10.18 -7.47
N ALA A 41 2.36 -9.45 -7.31
CA ALA A 41 1.20 -9.56 -8.21
C ALA A 41 1.54 -9.16 -9.65
N GLY A 42 2.30 -8.07 -9.82
CA GLY A 42 2.79 -7.64 -11.12
C GLY A 42 3.65 -8.69 -11.80
N ASN A 43 4.59 -9.31 -11.07
CA ASN A 43 5.45 -10.36 -11.61
C ASN A 43 4.64 -11.60 -12.04
N VAL A 44 3.70 -12.06 -11.20
CA VAL A 44 2.80 -13.18 -11.53
C VAL A 44 2.01 -12.88 -12.79
N LYS A 45 1.44 -11.67 -12.90
CA LYS A 45 0.67 -11.26 -14.08
C LYS A 45 1.53 -11.13 -15.33
N GLY A 46 2.76 -10.63 -15.20
CA GLY A 46 3.73 -10.54 -16.28
C GLY A 46 4.10 -11.92 -16.83
N VAL A 47 4.37 -12.88 -15.95
CA VAL A 47 4.63 -14.29 -16.32
C VAL A 47 3.43 -14.87 -17.07
N ASP A 48 2.21 -14.74 -16.52
CA ASP A 48 0.99 -15.29 -17.13
C ASP A 48 0.76 -14.78 -18.57
N ILE A 49 0.97 -13.49 -18.81
CA ILE A 49 0.82 -12.90 -20.15
C ILE A 49 1.90 -13.39 -21.12
N VAL A 50 3.15 -13.51 -20.68
CA VAL A 50 4.20 -14.08 -21.54
C VAL A 50 3.88 -15.53 -21.88
N LEU A 51 3.45 -16.34 -20.91
CA LEU A 51 3.06 -17.72 -21.15
C LEU A 51 1.90 -17.82 -22.12
N PHE A 52 0.86 -16.99 -21.95
CA PHE A 52 -0.26 -16.92 -22.87
C PHE A 52 0.21 -16.53 -24.29
N GLY A 53 1.01 -15.46 -24.42
CA GLY A 53 1.55 -15.01 -25.70
C GLY A 53 2.36 -16.09 -26.41
N LEU A 54 3.28 -16.76 -25.71
CA LEU A 54 4.08 -17.84 -26.28
C LEU A 54 3.23 -19.06 -26.67
N ARG A 55 2.19 -19.41 -25.90
CA ARG A 55 1.23 -20.47 -26.30
C ARG A 55 0.50 -20.12 -27.58
N THR A 56 0.04 -18.88 -27.74
CA THR A 56 -0.62 -18.45 -28.99
C THR A 56 0.30 -18.47 -30.20
N LEU A 57 1.62 -18.35 -29.98
CA LEU A 57 2.64 -18.44 -31.02
C LEU A 57 3.00 -19.89 -31.40
N GLY A 58 2.45 -20.90 -30.70
CA GLY A 58 2.72 -22.32 -30.96
C GLY A 58 3.97 -22.84 -30.24
N ILE A 59 4.47 -22.14 -29.21
CA ILE A 59 5.64 -22.57 -28.44
C ILE A 59 5.31 -23.73 -27.50
N LYS A 60 4.04 -23.94 -27.14
CA LYS A 60 3.65 -25.06 -26.26
C LYS A 60 3.95 -26.41 -26.90
N GLU A 61 3.67 -26.53 -28.18
CA GLU A 61 3.89 -27.73 -28.97
C GLU A 61 5.37 -27.90 -29.34
N LEU A 62 6.11 -26.79 -29.48
CA LEU A 62 7.53 -26.79 -29.84
C LEU A 62 8.45 -27.06 -28.64
N TYR A 63 8.22 -26.39 -27.51
CA TYR A 63 9.11 -26.40 -26.36
C TYR A 63 8.36 -26.11 -25.05
N PRO A 64 7.64 -27.11 -24.50
CA PRO A 64 6.84 -26.93 -23.28
C PRO A 64 7.69 -26.63 -22.04
N GLU A 65 8.90 -27.20 -21.94
CA GLU A 65 9.82 -26.97 -20.81
C GLU A 65 10.24 -25.50 -20.67
N LEU A 66 10.30 -24.74 -21.77
CA LEU A 66 10.56 -23.29 -21.70
C LEU A 66 9.45 -22.56 -20.98
N LEU A 67 8.20 -22.95 -21.21
CA LEU A 67 7.05 -22.34 -20.55
C LEU A 67 7.07 -22.61 -19.05
N GLU A 68 7.56 -23.77 -18.62
CA GLU A 68 7.74 -24.09 -17.19
C GLU A 68 8.93 -23.35 -16.58
N SER A 69 9.94 -23.04 -17.39
CA SER A 69 11.14 -22.32 -16.96
C SER A 69 10.93 -20.81 -16.84
N ILE A 70 9.95 -20.24 -17.52
CA ILE A 70 9.64 -18.80 -17.46
C ILE A 70 8.94 -18.48 -16.13
N GLY A 71 9.46 -17.48 -15.43
CA GLY A 71 8.99 -17.08 -14.10
C GLY A 71 9.64 -17.86 -12.95
N THR A 72 10.32 -18.98 -13.23
CA THR A 72 11.07 -19.76 -12.22
C THR A 72 12.57 -19.55 -12.36
N LYS A 73 13.15 -19.93 -13.50
CA LYS A 73 14.58 -19.79 -13.80
C LYS A 73 14.88 -18.62 -14.73
N ILE A 74 13.98 -18.37 -15.69
CA ILE A 74 14.12 -17.30 -16.66
C ILE A 74 13.14 -16.19 -16.29
N PRO A 75 13.60 -14.96 -16.00
CA PRO A 75 12.71 -13.85 -15.78
C PRO A 75 11.86 -13.58 -17.03
N TYR A 76 10.57 -13.28 -16.86
CA TYR A 76 9.67 -13.07 -18.00
C TYR A 76 10.07 -11.88 -18.89
N TYR A 77 10.83 -10.93 -18.32
CA TYR A 77 11.36 -9.76 -19.01
C TYR A 77 12.69 -10.01 -19.73
N ASP A 78 13.25 -11.22 -19.65
CA ASP A 78 14.51 -11.58 -20.29
C ASP A 78 14.30 -11.99 -21.75
N ILE A 79 14.11 -10.97 -22.59
CA ILE A 79 13.85 -11.12 -24.03
C ILE A 79 14.96 -11.93 -24.70
N ALA A 80 16.23 -11.67 -24.35
CA ALA A 80 17.38 -12.29 -25.00
C ALA A 80 17.43 -13.80 -24.74
N ASN A 81 17.28 -14.22 -23.48
CA ASN A 81 17.30 -15.65 -23.15
C ASN A 81 16.07 -16.39 -23.68
N ILE A 82 14.88 -15.77 -23.63
CA ILE A 82 13.65 -16.35 -24.20
C ILE A 82 13.79 -16.52 -25.72
N ALA A 83 14.20 -15.47 -26.43
CA ALA A 83 14.37 -15.52 -27.89
C ALA A 83 15.44 -16.55 -28.29
N LYS A 84 16.59 -16.56 -27.60
CA LYS A 84 17.66 -17.53 -27.86
C LYS A 84 17.19 -18.97 -27.66
N ALA A 85 16.47 -19.26 -26.58
CA ALA A 85 15.94 -20.59 -26.32
C ALA A 85 14.96 -21.06 -27.42
N ILE A 86 14.08 -20.17 -27.87
CA ILE A 86 13.14 -20.43 -28.98
C ILE A 86 13.90 -20.68 -30.28
N ILE A 87 14.88 -19.83 -30.62
CA ILE A 87 15.69 -19.98 -31.84
C ILE A 87 16.41 -21.33 -31.85
N THR A 88 17.08 -21.69 -30.76
CA THR A 88 17.81 -22.96 -30.67
C THR A 88 16.89 -24.16 -30.84
N LYS A 89 15.76 -24.20 -30.12
CA LYS A 89 14.81 -25.32 -30.24
C LYS A 89 14.12 -25.36 -31.59
N LYS A 90 13.75 -24.21 -32.15
CA LYS A 90 13.21 -24.13 -33.51
C LYS A 90 14.21 -24.69 -34.53
N ASN A 91 15.47 -24.29 -34.47
CA ASN A 91 16.48 -24.77 -35.44
C ASN A 91 16.71 -26.28 -35.31
N GLN A 92 16.68 -26.83 -34.09
CA GLN A 92 16.76 -28.28 -33.87
C GLN A 92 15.53 -29.02 -34.41
N PHE A 93 14.33 -28.50 -34.14
CA PHE A 93 13.09 -29.15 -34.53
C PHE A 93 12.78 -29.02 -36.03
N CYS A 94 12.97 -27.82 -36.58
CA CYS A 94 12.69 -27.50 -37.98
C CYS A 94 13.86 -27.77 -38.93
N GLY A 95 15.05 -28.08 -38.39
CA GLY A 95 16.20 -28.54 -39.19
C GLY A 95 16.10 -30.00 -39.60
N ILE A 96 15.13 -30.75 -39.06
CA ILE A 96 14.96 -32.18 -39.28
C ILE A 96 13.64 -32.42 -40.02
N ASN A 97 13.70 -32.78 -41.31
CA ASN A 97 12.52 -33.10 -42.13
C ASN A 97 12.04 -34.54 -41.87
N GLN A 98 11.52 -34.80 -40.67
CA GLN A 98 11.13 -36.14 -40.24
C GLN A 98 9.67 -36.52 -40.61
N SER A 99 8.75 -35.57 -40.78
CA SER A 99 7.35 -35.87 -41.14
C SER A 99 6.58 -34.64 -41.69
N VAL A 100 5.42 -34.89 -42.31
CA VAL A 100 4.49 -33.84 -42.77
C VAL A 100 4.00 -32.96 -41.59
N ALA A 101 3.76 -33.57 -40.42
CA ALA A 101 3.34 -32.85 -39.22
C ALA A 101 4.42 -31.91 -38.68
N HIS A 102 5.69 -32.34 -38.70
CA HIS A 102 6.83 -31.49 -38.32
C HIS A 102 6.94 -30.27 -39.25
N ASN A 103 6.83 -30.50 -40.56
CA ASN A 103 6.87 -29.42 -41.54
C ASN A 103 5.71 -28.43 -41.38
N ALA A 104 4.50 -28.94 -41.08
CA ALA A 104 3.34 -28.10 -40.83
C ALA A 104 3.51 -27.24 -39.57
N MET A 105 4.00 -27.80 -38.46
CA MET A 105 4.28 -27.04 -37.24
C MET A 105 5.34 -25.95 -37.48
N CYS A 106 6.43 -26.29 -38.15
CA CYS A 106 7.49 -25.34 -38.49
C CYS A 106 6.99 -24.20 -39.40
N LYS A 107 6.10 -24.51 -40.35
CA LYS A 107 5.44 -23.49 -41.17
C LYS A 107 4.56 -22.57 -40.33
N THR A 108 3.75 -23.12 -39.41
CA THR A 108 2.90 -22.34 -38.50
C THR A 108 3.74 -21.40 -37.62
N ILE A 109 4.81 -21.91 -37.01
CA ILE A 109 5.74 -21.09 -36.20
C ILE A 109 6.38 -20.01 -37.07
N ASN A 110 6.83 -20.35 -38.29
CA ASN A 110 7.40 -19.36 -39.20
C ASN A 110 6.41 -18.25 -39.56
N ILE A 111 5.13 -18.56 -39.72
CA ILE A 111 4.08 -17.56 -39.97
C ILE A 111 3.85 -16.69 -38.72
N ASN A 112 3.68 -17.31 -37.55
CA ASN A 112 3.43 -16.61 -36.29
C ASN A 112 4.56 -15.63 -35.92
N PHE A 113 5.80 -16.02 -36.20
CA PHE A 113 6.98 -15.18 -35.98
C PHE A 113 7.35 -14.28 -37.16
N LYS A 114 6.53 -14.24 -38.23
CA LYS A 114 6.75 -13.41 -39.43
C LYS A 114 8.10 -13.68 -40.11
N LEU A 115 8.47 -14.95 -40.22
CA LEU A 115 9.75 -15.42 -40.76
C LEU A 115 9.68 -15.84 -42.22
N ILE A 116 8.46 -16.14 -42.69
CA ILE A 116 8.16 -16.39 -44.09
C ILE A 116 7.06 -15.44 -44.55
N PRO A 117 6.99 -15.11 -45.85
CA PRO A 117 5.92 -14.29 -46.38
C PRO A 117 4.55 -14.94 -46.12
N ASN A 118 3.63 -14.14 -45.56
CA ASN A 118 2.24 -14.49 -45.39
C ASN A 118 1.38 -13.32 -45.89
N GLY A 119 0.99 -13.37 -47.17
CA GLY A 119 0.38 -12.23 -47.87
C GLY A 119 1.35 -11.05 -47.98
N ASN A 120 0.85 -9.82 -47.79
CA ASN A 120 1.64 -8.58 -47.90
C ASN A 120 2.38 -8.20 -46.60
N GLN A 121 2.49 -9.11 -45.63
CA GLN A 121 3.14 -8.79 -44.36
C GLN A 121 4.68 -8.77 -44.50
N PRO A 122 5.37 -7.80 -43.86
CA PRO A 122 6.82 -7.80 -43.82
C PRO A 122 7.32 -9.04 -43.07
N PHE A 123 8.29 -9.72 -43.67
CA PHE A 123 8.96 -10.87 -43.08
C PHE A 123 10.38 -10.49 -42.65
N PHE A 124 10.91 -11.20 -41.66
CA PHE A 124 12.22 -10.94 -41.07
C PHE A 124 13.08 -12.22 -41.07
N PRO A 125 14.42 -12.07 -41.04
CA PRO A 125 15.30 -13.19 -40.71
C PRO A 125 14.90 -13.84 -39.38
N THR A 126 15.11 -15.16 -39.26
CA THR A 126 14.69 -15.97 -38.10
C THR A 126 15.01 -15.32 -36.76
N GLN A 127 16.23 -14.84 -36.59
CA GLN A 127 16.66 -14.20 -35.34
C GLN A 127 15.88 -12.92 -35.05
N THR A 128 15.86 -11.99 -36.01
CA THR A 128 15.20 -10.68 -35.87
C THR A 128 13.69 -10.80 -35.67
N GLY A 129 13.02 -11.71 -36.38
CA GLY A 129 11.58 -11.89 -36.25
C GLY A 129 11.19 -12.47 -34.89
N ILE A 130 11.93 -13.46 -34.38
CA ILE A 130 11.69 -14.02 -33.06
C ILE A 130 11.95 -12.98 -31.97
N GLU A 131 13.09 -12.29 -32.00
CA GLU A 131 13.40 -11.23 -31.04
C GLU A 131 12.32 -10.14 -31.02
N LYS A 132 11.82 -9.72 -32.20
CA LYS A 132 10.79 -8.69 -32.31
C LYS A 132 9.46 -9.12 -31.71
N VAL A 133 8.96 -10.32 -32.05
CA VAL A 133 7.70 -10.83 -31.52
C VAL A 133 7.78 -11.08 -30.02
N VAL A 134 8.90 -11.64 -29.53
CA VAL A 134 9.14 -11.81 -28.09
C VAL A 134 9.16 -10.45 -27.40
N THR A 135 9.81 -9.44 -27.99
CA THR A 135 9.80 -8.06 -27.46
C THR A 135 8.39 -7.49 -27.38
N GLU A 136 7.55 -7.71 -28.39
CA GLU A 136 6.15 -7.24 -28.38
C GLU A 136 5.34 -7.91 -27.25
N VAL A 137 5.49 -9.23 -27.07
CA VAL A 137 4.82 -10.00 -26.01
C VAL A 137 5.30 -9.56 -24.62
N VAL A 138 6.62 -9.48 -24.42
CA VAL A 138 7.23 -9.06 -23.16
C VAL A 138 6.92 -7.59 -22.86
N GLY A 139 6.85 -6.74 -23.89
CA GLY A 139 6.46 -5.33 -23.74
C GLY A 139 5.03 -5.19 -23.21
N LYS A 140 4.08 -5.92 -23.80
CA LYS A 140 2.69 -5.98 -23.31
C LYS A 140 2.62 -6.55 -21.89
N ALA A 141 3.32 -7.66 -21.63
CA ALA A 141 3.39 -8.26 -20.30
C ALA A 141 3.95 -7.28 -19.26
N THR A 142 4.99 -6.54 -19.60
CA THR A 142 5.62 -5.54 -18.71
C THR A 142 4.66 -4.37 -18.43
N GLN A 143 3.93 -3.91 -19.44
CA GLN A 143 2.95 -2.85 -19.25
C GLN A 143 1.82 -3.29 -18.32
N THR A 144 1.25 -4.47 -18.55
CA THR A 144 0.18 -5.01 -17.70
C THR A 144 0.68 -5.36 -16.30
N ALA A 145 1.89 -5.91 -16.17
CA ALA A 145 2.54 -6.17 -14.88
C ALA A 145 2.69 -4.90 -14.05
N LYS A 146 3.11 -3.79 -14.67
CA LYS A 146 3.20 -2.48 -14.01
C LYS A 146 1.84 -1.95 -13.56
N ALA A 147 0.82 -2.09 -14.40
CA ALA A 147 -0.55 -1.68 -14.08
C ALA A 147 -1.10 -2.48 -12.88
N GLU A 148 -0.98 -3.81 -12.92
CA GLU A 148 -1.38 -4.71 -11.83
C GLU A 148 -0.62 -4.41 -10.54
N ALA A 149 0.71 -4.22 -10.63
CA ALA A 149 1.53 -3.88 -9.48
C ALA A 149 1.09 -2.58 -8.80
N SER A 150 0.80 -1.55 -9.61
CA SER A 150 0.31 -0.27 -9.12
C SER A 150 -1.07 -0.40 -8.47
N GLN A 151 -1.99 -1.14 -9.09
CA GLN A 151 -3.33 -1.38 -8.58
C GLN A 151 -3.31 -2.13 -7.24
N VAL A 152 -2.59 -3.26 -7.18
CA VAL A 152 -2.49 -4.07 -5.95
C VAL A 152 -1.75 -3.32 -4.85
N SER A 153 -0.68 -2.59 -5.18
CA SER A 153 0.04 -1.76 -4.22
C SER A 153 -0.87 -0.69 -3.61
N SER A 154 -1.62 0.02 -4.44
CA SER A 154 -2.54 1.07 -3.98
C SER A 154 -3.67 0.50 -3.14
N ALA A 155 -4.32 -0.57 -3.62
CA ALA A 155 -5.42 -1.22 -2.90
C ALA A 155 -4.97 -1.76 -1.53
N THR A 156 -3.81 -2.42 -1.47
CA THR A 156 -3.23 -2.94 -0.23
C THR A 156 -2.91 -1.78 0.73
N SER A 157 -2.21 -0.75 0.25
CA SER A 157 -1.83 0.40 1.06
C SER A 157 -3.06 1.10 1.63
N SER A 158 -4.06 1.37 0.80
CA SER A 158 -5.31 2.02 1.22
C SER A 158 -6.09 1.20 2.24
N LYS A 159 -6.13 -0.13 2.10
CA LYS A 159 -6.77 -1.02 3.07
C LYS A 159 -6.09 -0.93 4.43
N ILE A 160 -4.77 -1.11 4.47
CA ILE A 160 -3.99 -1.05 5.71
C ILE A 160 -4.11 0.33 6.36
N ILE A 161 -4.01 1.41 5.59
CA ILE A 161 -4.15 2.78 6.10
C ILE A 161 -5.54 3.00 6.71
N THR A 162 -6.59 2.50 6.06
CA THR A 162 -7.97 2.64 6.56
C THR A 162 -8.16 1.90 7.88
N GLU A 163 -7.70 0.65 7.96
CA GLU A 163 -7.77 -0.16 9.18
C GLU A 163 -6.97 0.48 10.32
N GLN A 164 -5.73 0.89 10.06
CA GLN A 164 -4.86 1.53 11.05
C GLN A 164 -5.40 2.88 11.52
N LYS A 165 -5.95 3.71 10.62
CA LYS A 165 -6.62 4.96 11.00
C LYS A 165 -7.83 4.71 11.90
N GLY A 166 -8.60 3.65 11.65
CA GLY A 166 -9.72 3.26 12.52
C GLY A 166 -9.26 2.92 13.94
N VAL A 167 -8.22 2.09 14.07
CA VAL A 167 -7.63 1.72 15.36
C VAL A 167 -7.06 2.96 16.08
N ILE A 168 -6.24 3.75 15.40
CA ILE A 168 -5.63 4.97 15.96
C ILE A 168 -6.70 5.96 16.42
N ASN A 169 -7.76 6.17 15.62
CA ASN A 169 -8.83 7.08 15.99
C ASN A 169 -9.61 6.59 17.22
N THR A 170 -9.82 5.28 17.33
CA THR A 170 -10.47 4.67 18.50
C THR A 170 -9.65 4.88 19.77
N ILE A 171 -8.34 4.64 19.72
CA ILE A 171 -7.41 4.86 20.84
C ILE A 171 -7.35 6.36 21.20
N TYR A 172 -7.25 7.22 20.18
CA TYR A 172 -7.25 8.67 20.37
C TYR A 172 -8.52 9.16 21.07
N MET A 173 -9.70 8.72 20.63
CA MET A 173 -10.98 9.10 21.25
C MET A 173 -11.04 8.64 22.72
N SER A 174 -10.64 7.40 23.01
CA SER A 174 -10.62 6.87 24.39
C SER A 174 -9.72 7.71 25.31
N ASN A 175 -8.51 8.03 24.87
CA ASN A 175 -7.58 8.85 25.63
C ASN A 175 -8.03 10.31 25.73
N GLN A 176 -8.64 10.86 24.69
CA GLN A 176 -9.20 12.21 24.71
C GLN A 176 -10.33 12.33 25.74
N THR A 177 -11.24 11.35 25.79
CA THR A 177 -12.31 11.30 26.79
C THR A 177 -11.74 11.24 28.20
N ALA A 178 -10.70 10.44 28.43
CA ALA A 178 -10.04 10.35 29.73
C ALA A 178 -9.42 11.70 30.17
N VAL A 179 -8.76 12.41 29.25
CA VAL A 179 -8.21 13.75 29.52
C VAL A 179 -9.31 14.76 29.85
N ILE A 180 -10.41 14.78 29.08
CA ILE A 180 -11.55 15.68 29.32
C ILE A 180 -12.21 15.38 30.68
N ALA A 181 -12.44 14.11 31.01
CA ALA A 181 -13.04 13.70 32.28
C ALA A 181 -12.18 14.16 33.48
N SER A 182 -10.85 14.06 33.38
CA SER A 182 -9.92 14.56 34.39
C SER A 182 -10.02 16.09 34.58
N ILE A 183 -10.11 16.85 33.49
CA ILE A 183 -10.29 18.31 33.55
C ILE A 183 -11.62 18.67 34.24
N ILE A 184 -12.71 18.02 33.87
CA ILE A 184 -14.03 18.25 34.49
C ILE A 184 -13.98 17.97 36.00
N ALA A 185 -13.36 16.85 36.40
CA ALA A 185 -13.23 16.50 37.82
C ALA A 185 -12.46 17.59 38.61
N ILE A 186 -11.37 18.13 38.06
CA ILE A 186 -10.61 19.22 38.70
C ILE A 186 -11.48 20.48 38.83
N VAL A 187 -12.21 20.87 37.77
CA VAL A 187 -13.09 22.04 37.79
C VAL A 187 -14.18 21.92 38.87
N VAL A 188 -14.78 20.74 39.02
CA VAL A 188 -15.80 20.48 40.05
C VAL A 188 -15.22 20.63 41.46
N ILE A 189 -14.03 20.07 41.73
CA ILE A 189 -13.35 20.20 43.03
C ILE A 189 -13.08 21.68 43.36
N VAL A 190 -12.56 22.45 42.39
CA VAL A 190 -12.29 23.88 42.57
C VAL A 190 -13.58 24.67 42.84
N LEU A 191 -14.67 24.39 42.11
CA LEU A 191 -15.97 25.03 42.34
C LEU A 191 -16.48 24.79 43.76
N ILE A 192 -16.39 23.55 44.26
CA ILE A 192 -16.78 23.21 45.64
C ILE A 192 -15.95 24.01 46.65
N MET A 193 -14.63 24.07 46.47
CA MET A 193 -13.75 24.85 47.34
C MET A 193 -14.10 26.34 47.34
N VAL A 194 -14.42 26.91 46.18
CA VAL A 194 -14.82 28.32 46.04
C VAL A 194 -16.15 28.59 46.74
N ILE A 195 -17.15 27.72 46.58
CA ILE A 195 -18.45 27.85 47.26
C ILE A 195 -18.27 27.82 48.78
N ILE A 196 -17.57 26.81 49.30
CA ILE A 196 -17.30 26.70 50.74
C ILE A 196 -16.53 27.92 51.24
N TYR A 197 -15.50 28.36 50.50
CA TYR A 197 -14.73 29.54 50.82
C TYR A 197 -15.59 30.80 50.88
N LEU A 198 -16.47 31.02 49.89
CA LEU A 198 -17.39 32.17 49.86
C LEU A 198 -18.34 32.16 51.06
N ILE A 199 -18.89 31.00 51.42
CA ILE A 199 -19.72 30.83 52.62
C ILE A 199 -18.92 31.20 53.88
N LEU A 200 -17.70 30.66 54.02
CA LEU A 200 -16.83 30.95 55.18
C LEU A 200 -16.42 32.42 55.25
N ARG A 201 -16.10 33.03 54.11
CA ARG A 201 -15.73 34.45 54.00
C ARG A 201 -16.91 35.35 54.34
N TYR A 202 -18.10 35.01 53.85
CA TYR A 202 -19.33 35.73 54.16
C TYR A 202 -19.64 35.66 55.66
N ARG A 203 -19.52 34.48 56.27
CA ARG A 203 -19.68 34.31 57.73
C ARG A 203 -18.67 35.13 58.53
N ARG A 204 -17.39 35.16 58.12
CA ARG A 204 -16.35 35.98 58.77
C ARG A 204 -16.66 37.47 58.68
N LYS A 205 -17.04 37.99 57.51
CA LYS A 205 -17.42 39.41 57.36
C LYS A 205 -18.65 39.78 58.20
N LYS A 206 -19.66 38.91 58.26
CA LYS A 206 -20.86 39.15 59.10
C LYS A 206 -20.51 39.21 60.59
N LYS A 207 -19.61 38.33 61.07
CA LYS A 207 -19.12 38.39 62.45
C LYS A 207 -18.40 39.71 62.76
N MET A 208 -17.55 40.21 61.86
CA MET A 208 -16.83 41.48 62.07
C MET A 208 -17.76 42.70 62.06
N LYS A 209 -18.77 42.74 61.18
CA LYS A 209 -19.77 43.83 61.18
C LYS A 209 -20.56 43.90 62.49
N LYS A 210 -20.95 42.75 63.04
CA LYS A 210 -21.62 42.69 64.35
C LYS A 210 -20.71 43.24 65.47
N LYS A 211 -19.42 42.88 65.48
CA LYS A 211 -18.47 43.39 66.49
C LYS A 211 -18.32 44.91 66.47
N LEU A 212 -18.28 45.54 65.30
CA LEU A 212 -18.22 47.00 65.17
C LEU A 212 -19.45 47.73 65.71
N GLN A 213 -20.64 47.16 65.55
CA GLN A 213 -21.86 47.74 66.13
C GLN A 213 -21.86 47.67 67.66
N TYR A 214 -21.36 46.57 68.24
CA TYR A 214 -21.24 46.46 69.70
C TYR A 214 -20.22 47.45 70.28
N ILE A 215 -19.11 47.74 69.59
CA ILE A 215 -18.14 48.75 70.06
C ILE A 215 -18.78 50.13 70.08
N LYS A 216 -19.51 50.52 69.03
CA LYS A 216 -20.17 51.82 68.96
C LYS A 216 -21.25 52.03 70.04
N LEU A 217 -22.00 50.99 70.40
CA LEU A 217 -23.02 51.05 71.45
C LEU A 217 -22.45 51.21 72.87
N LEU A 218 -21.15 51.00 73.07
CA LEU A 218 -20.48 51.13 74.36
C LEU A 218 -19.71 52.45 74.50
N GLU A 219 -19.64 53.25 73.43
CA GLU A 219 -18.91 54.51 73.37
C GLU A 219 -19.84 55.74 73.49
N GLU A 220 -21.16 55.53 73.40
CA GLU A 220 -22.21 56.44 73.92
C GLU A 220 -22.52 56.12 75.39
#